data_AF-A0A6I4MMF5-F1
#
_entry.id   AF-A0A6I4MMF5-F1
#
_cell.length_a   1.000
_cell.length_b   1.000
_cell.length_c   1.000
_cell.angle_alpha   90.00
_cell.angle_beta   90.00
_cell.angle_gamma   90.00
#
_symmetry.space_group_name_H-M   'P 1'
#
loop_
_entity.id
_entity.type
_entity.pdbx_description
1 polymer ?
#
loop_
_entity_poly.entity_id
_entity_poly.type
_entity_poly.pdbx_seq_one_letter_code
_entity_poly.pdbx_strand_id
1 'polypeptide(L)'
;MTATEPAARRRPGGPLRHRDFRLLWAGQTTGKLGSSVTGVALPLVAVVMLEASALQVALLSVAAWLPWLLIGLPAGAWVDRPPRRPVMLAGDLAAA
;
A
#
# COMPACT_ATOMS: atom_id res chain seq x y z
N MET A 1 38.85 -25.62 33.73
CA MET A 1 39.65 -24.76 32.82
C MET A 1 39.17 -25.10 31.41
N THR A 2 38.58 -24.24 30.60
CA THR A 2 38.63 -22.78 30.53
C THR A 2 37.46 -22.28 29.68
N ALA A 3 36.82 -21.22 30.18
CA ALA A 3 36.07 -20.17 29.49
C ALA A 3 34.95 -20.54 28.50
N THR A 4 33.72 -20.34 28.97
CA THR A 4 32.55 -19.92 28.19
C THR A 4 32.92 -18.72 27.31
N GLU A 5 32.89 -18.84 25.99
CA GLU A 5 32.92 -17.66 25.12
C GLU A 5 31.55 -16.95 25.20
N PRO A 6 31.49 -15.68 25.64
CA PRO A 6 30.26 -14.91 25.56
C PRO A 6 30.08 -14.51 24.10
N ALA A 7 29.20 -15.21 23.39
CA ALA A 7 28.74 -14.78 22.06
C ALA A 7 28.18 -13.36 22.18
N ALA A 8 28.92 -12.40 21.64
CA ALA A 8 28.60 -10.99 21.70
C ALA A 8 27.18 -10.75 21.16
N ARG A 9 26.25 -10.37 22.05
CA ARG A 9 24.95 -9.80 21.67
C ARG A 9 25.18 -8.48 20.95
N ARG A 10 25.40 -8.53 19.63
CA ARG A 10 25.07 -7.39 18.79
C ARG A 10 23.56 -7.26 18.87
N ARG A 11 23.07 -6.26 19.60
CA ARG A 11 21.75 -5.68 19.34
C ARG A 11 21.99 -4.49 18.43
N PRO A 12 22.03 -4.66 17.10
CA PRO A 12 22.06 -3.50 16.23
C PRO A 12 20.69 -2.83 16.40
N GLY A 13 20.67 -1.53 16.64
CA GLY A 13 19.44 -0.80 16.87
C GLY A 13 18.42 -1.02 15.74
N GLY A 14 17.13 -1.00 16.10
CA GLY A 14 16.04 -1.39 15.21
C GLY A 14 16.02 -0.62 13.88
N PRO A 15 15.31 -1.14 12.86
CA PRO A 15 15.32 -0.59 11.50
C PRO A 15 14.87 0.88 11.42
N LEU A 16 14.13 1.36 12.43
CA LEU A 16 13.80 2.77 12.62
C LEU A 16 15.01 3.69 12.91
N ARG A 17 16.24 3.20 13.06
CA ARG A 17 17.42 4.09 13.15
C ARG A 17 17.87 4.62 11.80
N HIS A 18 17.56 3.93 10.71
CA HIS A 18 17.90 4.39 9.36
C HIS A 18 16.88 5.44 8.90
N ARG A 19 17.36 6.60 8.46
CA ARG A 19 16.51 7.73 8.02
C ARG A 19 15.59 7.31 6.88
N ASP A 20 16.10 6.58 5.90
CA ASP A 20 15.33 6.17 4.72
C ASP A 20 14.22 5.19 5.09
N PHE A 21 14.53 4.24 5.98
CA PHE A 21 13.53 3.31 6.51
C PHE A 21 12.44 4.04 7.32
N ARG A 22 12.80 5.03 8.12
CA ARG A 22 11.82 5.86 8.85
C ARG A 22 10.89 6.61 7.91
N LEU A 23 11.43 7.22 6.85
CA LEU A 23 10.63 7.94 5.86
C LEU A 23 9.69 6.99 5.12
N LEU A 24 10.19 5.82 4.70
CA LEU A 24 9.36 4.78 4.09
C LEU A 24 8.27 4.30 5.05
N TRP A 25 8.61 4.00 6.30
CA TRP A 25 7.68 3.50 7.30
C TRP A 25 6.58 4.51 7.61
N ALA A 26 6.94 5.78 7.82
CA ALA A 26 5.98 6.85 8.05
C ALA A 26 5.09 7.06 6.81
N GLY A 27 5.67 7.19 5.62
CA GLY A 27 4.92 7.37 4.38
C GLY A 27 3.96 6.22 4.08
N GLN A 28 4.40 4.98 4.25
CA GLN A 28 3.56 3.79 4.07
C GLN A 28 2.46 3.70 5.13
N THR A 29 2.76 4.03 6.38
CA THR A 29 1.77 3.98 7.47
C THR A 29 0.71 5.06 7.26
N THR A 30 1.12 6.30 7.01
CA THR A 30 0.20 7.41 6.71
C THR A 30 -0.61 7.13 5.45
N GLY A 31 0.01 6.60 4.40
CA GLY A 31 -0.68 6.20 3.17
C GLY A 31 -1.76 5.15 3.44
N LYS A 32 -1.41 4.05 4.12
CA LYS A 32 -2.37 2.98 4.46
C LYS A 32 -3.49 3.46 5.39
N LEU A 33 -3.16 4.34 6.33
CA LEU A 33 -4.16 4.94 7.21
C LEU A 33 -5.13 5.81 6.40
N GLY A 34 -4.59 6.66 5.52
CA GLY A 34 -5.38 7.48 4.59
C GLY A 34 -6.30 6.62 3.73
N SER A 35 -5.79 5.58 3.08
CA SER A 35 -6.59 4.66 2.27
C SER A 35 -7.70 3.98 3.08
N SER A 36 -7.42 3.57 4.32
CA SER A 36 -8.43 2.97 5.21
C SER A 36 -9.53 3.97 5.57
N VAL A 37 -9.15 5.20 5.88
CA VAL A 37 -10.10 6.29 6.16
C VAL A 37 -10.95 6.58 4.94
N THR A 38 -10.35 6.74 3.75
CA THR A 38 -11.06 6.95 2.48
C THR A 38 -12.05 5.82 2.19
N GLY A 39 -11.69 4.56 2.50
CA GLY A 39 -12.57 3.41 2.31
C GLY A 39 -13.90 3.49 3.06
N VAL A 40 -13.96 4.22 4.18
CA VAL A 40 -15.18 4.43 4.95
C VAL A 40 -15.77 5.82 4.71
N ALA A 41 -14.92 6.84 4.62
CA ALA A 41 -15.32 8.23 4.43
C ALA A 41 -16.00 8.44 3.07
N LEU A 42 -15.52 7.81 2.00
CA LEU A 42 -16.07 8.00 0.65
C LEU A 42 -17.53 7.50 0.55
N PRO A 43 -17.89 6.28 1.00
CA PRO A 43 -19.29 5.87 1.12
C PRO A 43 -20.13 6.80 2.01
N LEU A 44 -19.58 7.22 3.16
CA LEU A 44 -20.31 8.08 4.09
C LEU A 44 -20.63 9.45 3.47
N VAL A 45 -19.66 10.06 2.78
CA VAL A 45 -19.86 11.31 2.05
C VAL A 45 -20.91 11.13 0.95
N ALA A 46 -20.87 10.01 0.21
CA ALA A 46 -21.88 9.74 -0.81
C ALA A 46 -23.30 9.70 -0.24
N VAL A 47 -23.49 9.05 0.93
CA VAL A 47 -24.81 9.00 1.59
C VAL A 47 -25.20 10.37 2.14
N VAL A 48 -24.31 11.03 2.88
CA VAL A 48 -24.67 12.20 3.69
C VAL A 48 -24.72 13.49 2.86
N MET A 49 -23.82 13.65 1.90
CA MET A 49 -23.72 14.88 1.10
C MET A 49 -24.39 14.77 -0.28
N LEU A 50 -24.43 13.57 -0.86
CA LEU A 50 -25.02 13.34 -2.19
C LEU A 50 -26.38 12.62 -2.13
N GLU A 51 -26.89 12.34 -0.93
CA GLU A 51 -28.13 11.57 -0.71
C GLU A 51 -28.18 10.27 -1.51
N ALA A 52 -27.01 9.63 -1.66
CA ALA A 52 -26.89 8.44 -2.50
C ALA A 52 -27.72 7.28 -1.94
N SER A 53 -28.46 6.63 -2.83
CA SER A 53 -29.20 5.41 -2.52
C SER A 53 -28.25 4.24 -2.20
N ALA A 54 -28.76 3.23 -1.48
CA ALA A 54 -27.98 2.04 -1.13
C ALA A 54 -27.36 1.35 -2.36
N LEU A 55 -28.06 1.35 -3.51
CA LEU A 55 -27.55 0.82 -4.77
C LEU A 55 -26.31 1.58 -5.24
N GLN A 56 -26.33 2.92 -5.19
CA GLN A 56 -25.20 3.75 -5.63
C GLN A 56 -23.98 3.54 -4.74
N VAL A 57 -24.17 3.39 -3.43
CA VAL A 57 -23.08 3.09 -2.49
C VAL A 57 -22.50 1.69 -2.72
N ALA A 58 -23.35 0.70 -3.02
CA ALA A 58 -22.90 -0.64 -3.40
C ALA A 58 -22.10 -0.62 -4.70
N LEU A 59 -22.57 0.11 -5.72
CA LEU A 59 -21.86 0.29 -6.99
C LEU A 59 -20.52 1.01 -6.80
N LEU A 60 -20.48 2.04 -5.97
CA LEU A 60 -19.23 2.74 -5.61
C LEU A 60 -18.23 1.79 -4.97
N SER A 61 -18.69 0.92 -4.07
CA SER A 61 -17.86 -0.11 -3.44
C SER A 61 -17.32 -1.07 -4.49
N VAL A 62 -18.15 -1.60 -5.39
CA VAL A 62 -17.71 -2.49 -6.48
C VAL A 62 -16.69 -1.79 -7.38
N ALA A 63 -16.94 -0.54 -7.75
CA ALA A 63 -16.03 0.26 -8.58
C ALA A 63 -14.64 0.42 -7.96
N ALA A 64 -14.52 0.44 -6.63
CA ALA A 64 -13.21 0.49 -5.96
C ALA A 64 -12.39 -0.80 -6.13
N TRP A 65 -13.05 -1.96 -6.26
CA TRP A 65 -12.39 -3.27 -6.45
C TRP A 65 -12.23 -3.64 -7.93
N LEU A 66 -13.05 -3.06 -8.80
CA LEU A 66 -13.13 -3.41 -10.21
C LEU A 66 -11.78 -3.31 -10.95
N PRO A 67 -10.95 -2.26 -10.77
CA PRO A 67 -9.63 -2.20 -11.39
C PRO A 67 -8.74 -3.38 -10.99
N TRP A 68 -8.78 -3.77 -9.71
CA TRP A 68 -7.97 -4.90 -9.23
C TRP A 68 -8.43 -6.22 -9.83
N LEU A 69 -9.74 -6.45 -9.97
CA LEU A 69 -10.25 -7.66 -10.62
C LEU A 69 -9.92 -7.71 -12.12
N LEU A 70 -10.14 -6.60 -12.82
CA LEU A 70 -9.99 -6.56 -14.28
C LEU A 70 -8.54 -6.53 -14.72
N ILE A 71 -7.68 -5.85 -13.95
CA ILE A 71 -6.30 -5.55 -14.33
C ILE A 71 -5.31 -6.41 -13.53
N GLY A 72 -5.67 -6.95 -12.36
CA GLY A 72 -4.74 -7.65 -11.48
C GLY A 72 -4.03 -8.85 -12.13
N LEU A 73 -4.79 -9.74 -12.78
CA LEU A 73 -4.20 -10.92 -13.45
C LEU A 73 -3.49 -10.55 -14.78
N PRO A 74 -4.09 -9.74 -15.67
CA PRO A 74 -3.39 -9.30 -16.89
C PRO A 74 -2.13 -8.48 -16.61
N ALA A 75 -2.17 -7.61 -15.61
CA ALA A 75 -1.00 -6.81 -15.23
C ALA A 75 0.12 -7.67 -14.68
N GLY A 76 -0.18 -8.69 -13.85
CA GLY A 76 0.84 -9.63 -13.39
C GLY A 76 1.54 -10.33 -14.56
N ALA A 77 0.74 -10.90 -15.49
CA ALA A 77 1.29 -11.56 -16.68
C ALA A 77 2.05 -10.60 -17.60
N TRP A 78 1.68 -9.33 -17.65
CA TRP A 78 2.34 -8.33 -18.50
C TRP A 78 3.62 -7.77 -17.86
N VAL A 79 3.64 -7.55 -16.55
CA VAL A 79 4.79 -7.06 -15.78
C VAL A 79 5.96 -8.04 -15.79
N ASP A 80 5.70 -9.33 -15.90
CA ASP A 80 6.74 -10.36 -15.94
C ASP A 80 7.52 -10.40 -17.27
N ARG A 81 7.03 -9.74 -18.33
CA ARG A 81 7.65 -9.78 -19.67
C ARG A 81 8.74 -8.72 -19.93
N PRO A 82 8.54 -7.42 -19.63
CA PRO A 82 9.51 -6.37 -19.94
C PRO A 82 10.58 -6.18 -18.84
N PRO A 83 11.65 -5.41 -19.11
CA PRO A 83 12.63 -5.02 -18.10
C PRO A 83 11.96 -4.29 -16.93
N ARG A 84 12.51 -4.43 -15.72
CA ARG A 84 11.93 -3.88 -14.48
C ARG A 84 11.83 -2.34 -14.46
N ARG A 85 12.77 -1.66 -15.13
CA ARG A 85 12.94 -0.19 -15.03
C ARG A 85 11.80 0.60 -15.70
N PRO A 86 11.39 0.31 -16.95
CA PRO A 86 10.21 0.94 -17.56
C PRO A 86 8.91 0.68 -16.82
N VAL A 87 8.72 -0.54 -16.29
CA VAL A 87 7.52 -0.87 -15.51
C VAL A 87 7.42 -0.03 -14.24
N MET A 88 8.54 0.13 -13.53
CA MET A 88 8.59 0.94 -12.32
C MET A 88 8.27 2.41 -12.62
N LEU A 89 8.85 2.99 -13.68
CA LEU A 89 8.56 4.35 -14.12
C LEU A 89 7.11 4.55 -14.55
N ALA A 90 6.53 3.59 -15.28
CA ALA A 90 5.13 3.66 -15.69
C ALA A 90 4.18 3.58 -14.48
N GLY A 91 4.50 2.74 -13.48
CA GLY A 91 3.77 2.66 -12.23
C GLY A 91 3.84 3.95 -11.42
N ASP A 92 5.03 4.54 -11.31
CA ASP A 92 5.22 5.82 -10.62
C ASP A 92 4.44 6.96 -11.32
N LEU A 93 4.39 6.98 -12.66
CA LEU A 93 3.61 7.94 -13.42
C LEU A 93 2.10 7.73 -13.30
N ALA A 94 1.64 6.48 -13.23
CA ALA A 94 0.22 6.17 -13.07
C ALA A 94 -0.30 6.49 -11.65
N ALA A 95 0.60 6.50 -10.66
CA ALA A 95 0.29 6.81 -9.27
C ALA A 95 0.39 8.31 -8.93
N ALA A 96 0.99 9.11 -9.81
CA ALA A 96 1.11 10.57 -9.68
C ALA A 96 -0.19 11.28 -10.08
#